data_AF-A0A950MS69-F1
#
_entry.id   AF-A0A950MS69-F1
#
_cell.length_a   1.000
_cell.length_b   1.000
_cell.length_c   1.000
_cell.angle_alpha   90.00
_cell.angle_beta   90.00
_cell.angle_gamma   90.00
#
_symmetry.space_group_name_H-M   'P 1'
#
loop_
_entity.id
_entity.type
_entity.pdbx_description
1 polymer ?
#
loop_
_entity_poly.entity_id
_entity_poly.type
_entity_poly.pdbx_seq_one_letter_code
_entity_poly.pdbx_strand_id
1 'polypeptide(L)'
;SYFSDMLWRSDHPAQGDQAAATAEGGRIFTRALYNGDLPAADKTYLAQLVASRTSLSQPDAEKRVDDVFNQAKAAKQQAADKAKEAADAARKTGVYVALWAFVSLLVGAFSASYMATVGGRQRDEAPLFE
;
A
#
# COMPACT_ATOMS: atom_id res chain seq x y z
N SER A 1 -7.15 20.14 -21.45
CA SER A 1 -8.33 20.14 -20.55
C SER A 1 -8.04 20.70 -19.15
N TYR A 2 -6.80 20.69 -18.64
CA TYR A 2 -6.46 21.28 -17.33
C TYR A 2 -6.48 22.82 -17.32
N PHE A 3 -5.92 23.44 -18.35
CA PHE A 3 -5.85 24.91 -18.46
C PHE A 3 -7.20 25.60 -18.73
N SER A 4 -8.12 24.90 -19.38
CA SER A 4 -9.50 25.39 -19.57
C SER A 4 -10.27 25.39 -18.26
N ASP A 5 -9.98 24.44 -17.36
CA ASP A 5 -10.66 24.30 -16.06
C ASP A 5 -10.18 25.37 -15.06
N MET A 6 -8.89 25.75 -15.11
CA MET A 6 -8.35 26.89 -14.34
C MET A 6 -8.95 28.23 -14.73
N LEU A 7 -9.44 28.38 -15.97
CA LEU A 7 -10.04 29.63 -16.44
C LEU A 7 -11.43 29.90 -15.83
N TRP A 8 -12.12 28.83 -15.40
CA TRP A 8 -13.47 28.90 -14.81
C TRP A 8 -13.48 28.64 -13.30
N ARG A 9 -12.33 28.34 -12.69
CA ARG A 9 -12.20 28.16 -11.25
C ARG A 9 -12.21 29.54 -10.58
N SER A 10 -13.37 29.93 -10.09
CA SER A 10 -13.57 31.18 -9.35
C SER A 10 -12.58 31.29 -8.18
N ASP A 11 -11.85 32.41 -8.10
CA ASP A 11 -10.94 32.79 -6.99
C ASP A 11 -11.62 32.85 -5.61
N HIS A 12 -12.95 32.77 -5.59
CA HIS A 12 -13.75 32.73 -4.38
C HIS A 12 -14.67 31.50 -4.42
N PRO A 13 -14.50 30.53 -3.52
CA PRO A 13 -15.53 29.52 -3.31
C PRO A 13 -16.81 30.27 -2.94
N ALA A 14 -17.84 30.16 -3.78
CA ALA A 14 -19.13 30.81 -3.55
C ALA A 14 -19.60 30.46 -2.13
N GLN A 15 -19.93 31.48 -1.33
CA GLN A 15 -20.26 31.36 0.09
C GLN A 15 -21.41 30.38 0.40
N GLY A 16 -22.16 29.94 -0.62
CA GLY A 16 -23.25 28.96 -0.51
C GLY A 16 -22.84 27.50 -0.53
N ASP A 17 -21.60 27.14 -0.91
CA ASP A 17 -21.22 25.72 -1.08
C ASP A 17 -19.83 25.36 -0.51
N GLN A 18 -19.57 25.83 0.72
CA GLN A 18 -18.33 25.53 1.45
C GLN A 18 -18.09 24.02 1.62
N ALA A 19 -19.14 23.22 1.70
CA ALA A 19 -19.04 21.77 1.80
C ALA A 19 -18.43 21.17 0.52
N ALA A 20 -18.93 21.57 -0.66
CA ALA A 20 -18.39 21.15 -1.95
C ALA A 20 -16.92 21.60 -2.13
N ALA A 21 -16.59 22.83 -1.75
CA ALA A 21 -15.21 23.34 -1.83
C ALA A 21 -14.24 22.53 -0.93
N THR A 22 -14.68 22.04 0.23
CA THR A 22 -13.86 21.13 1.05
C THR A 22 -13.65 19.79 0.39
N ALA A 23 -14.72 19.24 -0.20
CA ALA A 23 -14.65 17.95 -0.86
C ALA A 23 -13.70 18.00 -2.06
N GLU A 24 -13.74 19.10 -2.81
CA GLU A 24 -12.80 19.38 -3.90
C GLU A 24 -11.36 19.52 -3.37
N GLY A 25 -11.14 20.35 -2.34
CA GLY A 25 -9.84 20.51 -1.70
C GLY A 25 -9.26 19.17 -1.19
N GLY A 26 -10.09 18.32 -0.61
CA GLY A 26 -9.71 16.96 -0.20
C GLY A 26 -9.31 16.06 -1.37
N ARG A 27 -10.01 16.13 -2.51
CA ARG A 27 -9.64 15.39 -3.73
C ARG A 27 -8.31 15.88 -4.32
N ILE A 28 -8.08 17.19 -4.35
CA ILE A 28 -6.81 17.77 -4.81
C ILE A 28 -5.68 17.29 -3.91
N PHE A 29 -5.85 17.41 -2.60
CA PHE A 29 -4.83 17.04 -1.61
C PHE A 29 -4.48 15.54 -1.68
N THR A 30 -5.49 14.67 -1.78
CA THR A 30 -5.26 13.22 -1.92
C THR A 30 -4.60 12.86 -3.24
N ARG A 31 -4.97 13.51 -4.35
CA ARG A 31 -4.30 13.34 -5.65
C ARG A 31 -2.85 13.82 -5.60
N ALA A 32 -2.58 14.95 -4.97
CA ALA A 32 -1.24 15.48 -4.79
C ALA A 32 -0.37 14.53 -3.95
N LEU A 33 -0.92 13.92 -2.88
CA LEU A 33 -0.22 12.90 -2.09
C LEU A 33 0.05 11.61 -2.88
N TYR A 34 -0.84 11.25 -3.79
CA TYR A 34 -0.64 10.11 -4.67
C TYR A 34 0.53 10.37 -5.63
N ASN A 35 0.50 11.53 -6.31
CA ASN A 35 1.52 11.95 -7.27
C ASN A 35 2.86 12.35 -6.62
N GLY A 36 2.84 12.72 -5.33
CA GLY A 36 4.02 13.11 -4.55
C GLY A 36 4.44 14.57 -4.69
N ASP A 37 3.65 15.37 -5.41
CA ASP A 37 3.88 16.78 -5.70
C ASP A 37 2.57 17.58 -5.58
N LEU A 38 2.67 18.82 -5.10
CA LEU A 38 1.57 19.75 -4.94
C LEU A 38 1.83 20.98 -5.83
N PRO A 39 1.13 21.09 -6.98
CA PRO A 39 1.30 22.22 -7.89
C PRO A 39 1.04 23.56 -7.20
N ALA A 40 1.79 24.59 -7.57
CA ALA A 40 1.68 25.92 -6.96
C ALA A 40 0.24 26.47 -6.98
N ALA A 41 -0.49 26.28 -8.09
CA ALA A 41 -1.88 26.70 -8.22
C ALA A 41 -2.83 25.98 -7.23
N ASP A 42 -2.63 24.67 -7.03
CA ASP A 42 -3.43 23.88 -6.07
C ASP A 42 -3.09 24.26 -4.63
N LYS A 43 -1.82 24.56 -4.35
CA LYS A 43 -1.39 25.08 -3.05
C LYS A 43 -2.07 26.41 -2.72
N THR A 44 -2.08 27.37 -3.64
CA THR A 44 -2.73 28.66 -3.44
C THR A 44 -4.23 28.51 -3.21
N TYR A 45 -4.90 27.63 -3.97
CA TYR A 45 -6.32 27.33 -3.77
C TYR A 45 -6.62 26.72 -2.40
N LEU A 46 -5.81 25.73 -1.98
CA LEU A 46 -5.94 25.14 -0.64
C LEU A 46 -5.66 26.16 0.45
N ALA A 47 -4.69 27.06 0.26
CA ALA A 47 -4.37 28.12 1.21
C ALA A 47 -5.52 29.14 1.33
N GLN A 48 -6.15 29.54 0.23
CA GLN A 48 -7.37 30.37 0.25
C GLN A 48 -8.50 29.68 1.02
N LEU A 49 -8.70 28.38 0.79
CA LEU A 49 -9.72 27.60 1.51
C LEU A 49 -9.42 27.52 3.01
N VAL A 50 -8.15 27.30 3.39
CA VAL A 50 -7.72 27.29 4.80
C VAL A 50 -7.88 28.67 5.42
N ALA A 51 -7.39 29.72 4.78
CA ALA A 51 -7.49 31.11 5.25
C ALA A 51 -8.95 31.52 5.50
N SER A 52 -9.86 31.16 4.57
CA SER A 52 -11.31 31.43 4.72
C SER A 52 -11.96 30.78 5.94
N ARG A 53 -11.36 29.70 6.47
CA ARG A 53 -11.90 28.91 7.59
C ARG A 53 -11.25 29.17 8.92
N THR A 54 -9.94 29.42 8.89
CA THR A 54 -9.14 29.56 10.11
C THR A 54 -8.82 31.01 10.42
N SER A 55 -9.31 31.97 9.61
CA SER A 55 -8.97 33.39 9.70
C SER A 55 -7.44 33.64 9.71
N LEU A 56 -6.68 32.73 9.08
CA LEU A 56 -5.24 32.85 8.96
C LEU A 56 -4.90 33.80 7.82
N SER A 57 -3.73 34.45 7.93
CA SER A 57 -3.17 35.17 6.80
C SER A 57 -2.85 34.19 5.66
N GLN A 58 -2.90 34.65 4.42
CA GLN A 58 -2.61 33.79 3.27
C GLN A 58 -1.21 33.14 3.31
N PRO A 59 -0.13 33.85 3.71
CA PRO A 59 1.19 33.23 3.90
C PRO A 59 1.20 32.11 4.97
N ASP A 60 0.49 32.32 6.08
CA ASP A 60 0.42 31.31 7.16
C ASP A 60 -0.40 30.09 6.73
N ALA A 61 -1.44 30.31 5.93
CA ALA A 61 -2.26 29.24 5.36
C ALA A 61 -1.45 28.40 4.36
N GLU A 62 -0.64 29.03 3.50
CA GLU A 62 0.27 28.34 2.58
C GLU A 62 1.29 27.49 3.32
N LYS A 63 1.91 28.05 4.38
CA LYS A 63 2.85 27.31 5.22
C LYS A 63 2.19 26.09 5.86
N ARG A 64 0.97 26.26 6.39
CA ARG A 64 0.21 25.14 6.97
C ARG A 64 -0.11 24.05 5.95
N VAL A 65 -0.45 24.41 4.72
CA VAL A 65 -0.69 23.43 3.64
C VAL A 65 0.59 22.65 3.34
N ASP A 66 1.75 23.32 3.23
CA ASP A 66 3.04 22.65 3.02
C ASP A 66 3.41 21.71 4.16
N ASP A 67 3.30 22.16 5.41
CA ASP A 67 3.65 21.38 6.59
C ASP A 67 2.79 20.11 6.68
N VAL A 68 1.48 20.23 6.45
CA VAL A 68 0.55 19.10 6.44
C VAL A 68 0.82 18.16 5.25
N PHE A 69 1.14 18.71 4.07
CA PHE A 69 1.51 17.91 2.91
C PHE A 69 2.77 17.07 3.15
N ASN A 70 3.80 17.70 3.72
CA ASN A 70 5.05 17.03 4.07
C ASN A 70 4.84 15.95 5.15
N GLN A 71 4.05 16.24 6.18
CA GLN A 71 3.71 15.27 7.22
C GLN A 71 2.95 14.07 6.65
N ALA A 72 1.98 14.30 5.77
CA ALA A 72 1.21 13.24 5.13
C ALA A 72 2.08 12.39 4.18
N LYS A 73 3.04 13.00 3.47
CA LYS A 73 4.04 12.29 2.67
C LYS A 73 4.92 11.37 3.53
N ALA A 74 5.41 11.88 4.66
CA ALA A 74 6.19 11.09 5.61
C ALA A 74 5.38 9.92 6.19
N ALA A 75 4.12 10.13 6.57
CA ALA A 75 3.24 9.07 7.07
C ALA A 75 2.98 7.98 6.01
N LYS A 76 2.79 8.36 4.74
CA LYS A 76 2.64 7.41 3.62
C LYS A 76 3.91 6.56 3.44
N GLN A 77 5.08 7.18 3.51
CA GLN A 77 6.36 6.46 3.43
C GLN A 77 6.53 5.48 4.59
N GLN A 78 6.28 5.91 5.82
CA GLN A 78 6.34 5.03 7.00
C GLN A 78 5.38 3.84 6.91
N ALA A 79 4.16 4.06 6.39
CA ALA A 79 3.20 2.97 6.19
C ALA A 79 3.69 1.97 5.12
N ALA A 80 4.28 2.47 4.02
CA ALA A 80 4.86 1.62 2.99
C ALA A 80 6.05 0.82 3.49
N ASP A 81 6.92 1.42 4.31
CA ASP A 81 8.09 0.74 4.87
C ASP A 81 7.69 -0.35 5.86
N LYS A 82 6.72 -0.08 6.75
CA LYS A 82 6.15 -1.11 7.65
C LYS A 82 5.52 -2.28 6.88
N ALA A 83 4.83 -1.98 5.78
CA ALA A 83 4.23 -3.03 4.95
C ALA A 83 5.29 -3.90 4.27
N LYS A 84 6.38 -3.30 3.79
CA LYS A 84 7.53 -4.03 3.23
C LYS A 84 8.21 -4.90 4.28
N GLU A 85 8.46 -4.36 5.46
CA GLU A 85 9.10 -5.09 6.57
C GLU A 85 8.29 -6.33 6.97
N ALA A 86 6.97 -6.20 7.07
CA ALA A 86 6.08 -7.33 7.35
C ALA A 86 6.10 -8.38 6.23
N ALA A 87 6.13 -7.95 4.96
CA ALA A 87 6.21 -8.85 3.82
C ALA A 87 7.56 -9.59 3.75
N ASP A 88 8.67 -8.90 4.03
CA ASP A 88 10.01 -9.49 4.04
C ASP A 88 10.16 -10.49 5.20
N ALA A 89 9.60 -10.17 6.37
CA ALA A 89 9.54 -11.10 7.50
C ALA A 89 8.75 -12.36 7.15
N ALA A 90 7.58 -12.22 6.53
CA ALA A 90 6.77 -13.34 6.08
C ALA A 90 7.50 -14.19 5.02
N ARG A 91 8.17 -13.54 4.06
CA ARG A 91 8.95 -14.24 3.02
C ARG A 91 10.10 -15.04 3.61
N LYS A 92 10.83 -14.47 4.57
CA LYS A 92 11.93 -15.15 5.27
C LYS A 92 11.43 -16.40 5.99
N THR A 93 10.34 -16.28 6.75
CA THR A 93 9.72 -17.43 7.43
C THR A 93 9.20 -18.46 6.43
N GLY A 94 8.55 -18.03 5.35
CA GLY A 94 8.05 -18.91 4.29
C GLY A 94 9.15 -19.74 3.63
N VAL A 95 10.32 -19.15 3.37
CA VAL A 95 11.49 -19.87 2.83
C VAL A 95 11.97 -20.95 3.80
N TYR A 96 12.05 -20.65 5.10
CA TYR A 96 12.43 -21.65 6.11
C TYR A 96 11.42 -22.79 6.20
N VAL A 97 10.13 -22.49 6.19
CA VAL A 97 9.07 -23.52 6.19
C VAL A 97 9.12 -24.37 4.93
N ALA A 98 9.29 -23.76 3.76
CA ALA A 98 9.41 -24.49 2.49
C ALA A 98 10.65 -25.39 2.48
N LEU A 99 11.78 -24.92 3.02
CA LEU A 99 13.01 -25.71 3.11
C LEU A 99 12.83 -26.91 4.04
N TRP A 100 12.22 -26.73 5.21
CA TRP A 100 11.92 -27.84 6.12
C TRP A 100 10.89 -28.82 5.54
N ALA A 101 9.85 -28.32 4.89
CA ALA A 101 8.87 -29.16 4.20
C ALA A 101 9.53 -30.00 3.09
N PHE A 102 10.48 -29.41 2.35
CA PHE A 102 11.27 -30.12 1.35
C PHE A 102 12.13 -31.22 1.99
N VAL A 103 12.81 -30.93 3.09
CA VAL A 103 13.58 -31.93 3.85
C VAL A 103 12.68 -33.07 4.33
N SER A 104 11.50 -32.77 4.89
CA SER A 104 10.52 -33.79 5.30
C SER A 104 10.06 -34.66 4.13
N LEU A 105 9.87 -34.06 2.94
CA LEU A 105 9.54 -34.79 1.71
C LEU A 105 10.64 -35.76 1.29
N LEU A 106 11.91 -35.35 1.37
CA LEU A 106 13.04 -36.24 1.05
C LEU A 106 13.10 -37.45 1.98
N VAL A 107 12.87 -37.23 3.28
CA VAL A 107 12.84 -38.33 4.26
C VAL A 107 11.66 -39.27 3.99
N GLY A 108 10.46 -38.73 3.77
CA GLY A 108 9.28 -39.54 3.45
C GLY A 108 9.45 -40.33 2.15
N ALA A 109 10.01 -39.71 1.11
CA ALA A 109 10.29 -40.37 -0.16
C ALA A 109 11.31 -41.50 -0.01
N PHE A 110 12.34 -41.32 0.82
CA PHE A 110 13.31 -42.36 1.12
C PHE A 110 12.67 -43.55 1.84
N SER A 111 11.89 -43.30 2.90
CA SER A 111 11.16 -44.35 3.62
C SER A 111 10.15 -45.09 2.72
N ALA A 112 9.45 -44.38 1.84
CA ALA A 112 8.54 -44.98 0.88
C ALA A 112 9.27 -45.87 -0.14
N SER A 113 10.42 -45.42 -0.67
CA SER A 113 11.27 -46.21 -1.57
C SER A 113 11.79 -47.49 -0.90
N TYR A 114 12.20 -47.40 0.36
CA TYR A 114 12.61 -48.57 1.14
C TYR A 114 11.45 -49.55 1.37
N MET A 115 10.28 -49.06 1.76
CA MET A 115 9.10 -49.92 1.93
C MET A 115 8.61 -50.52 0.60
N ALA A 116 8.75 -49.82 -0.52
CA ALA A 116 8.41 -50.36 -1.84
C ALA A 116 9.34 -51.54 -2.22
N THR A 117 10.63 -51.44 -1.91
CA THR A 117 11.60 -52.52 -2.19
C THR A 117 11.44 -53.74 -1.27
N VAL A 118 11.14 -53.55 0.01
CA VAL A 118 10.93 -54.67 0.96
C VAL A 118 9.52 -55.25 0.86
N GLY A 119 8.50 -54.40 0.72
CA GLY A 119 7.10 -54.80 0.63
C GLY A 119 6.73 -55.52 -0.66
N GLY A 120 7.40 -55.21 -1.79
CA GLY A 120 7.23 -55.98 -3.03
C GLY A 120 7.67 -57.44 -2.87
N ARG A 121 8.78 -57.67 -2.16
CA ARG A 121 9.34 -59.02 -1.97
C ARG A 121 8.45 -59.95 -1.13
N GLN A 122 7.73 -59.42 -0.13
CA GLN A 122 6.80 -60.23 0.67
C GLN A 122 5.52 -60.60 -0.08
N ARG A 123 5.10 -59.81 -1.08
CA ARG A 123 3.96 -60.16 -1.94
C ARG A 123 4.31 -61.28 -2.92
N ASP A 124 5.54 -61.26 -3.40
CA ASP A 124 6.02 -62.21 -4.41
C ASP A 124 6.43 -63.58 -3.81
N GLU A 125 6.50 -63.69 -2.47
CA GLU A 125 6.68 -64.95 -1.72
C GLU A 125 5.36 -65.63 -1.32
N ALA A 126 4.20 -65.10 -1.71
CA ALA A 126 2.91 -65.76 -1.46
C ALA A 126 2.90 -67.13 -2.16
N PRO A 127 2.79 -68.26 -1.42
CA PRO A 127 2.82 -69.58 -2.03
C PRO A 127 1.63 -69.72 -2.98
N LEU A 128 1.90 -70.14 -4.22
CA LEU A 128 0.88 -70.75 -5.07
C LEU A 128 0.45 -72.04 -4.38
N PHE A 129 -0.65 -71.99 -3.63
CA PHE A 129 -1.31 -73.18 -3.14
C PHE A 129 -1.95 -73.90 -4.34
N GLU A 130 -1.28 -74.94 -4.84
CA GLU A 130 -1.90 -76.02 -5.64
C GLU A 130 -2.66 -77.02 -4.76
#